data_AF-A0A4R2ZY15-F1
#
_entry.id   AF-A0A4R2ZY15-F1
#
_cell.length_a   1.000
_cell.length_b   1.000
_cell.length_c   1.000
_cell.angle_alpha   90.00
_cell.angle_beta   90.00
_cell.angle_gamma   90.00
#
_symmetry.space_group_name_H-M   'P 1'
#
loop_
_entity.id
_entity.type
_entity.pdbx_description
1 polymer ?
#
loop_
_entity_poly.entity_id
_entity_poly.type
_entity_poly.pdbx_seq_one_letter_code
_entity_poly.pdbx_strand_id
1 'polypeptide(L)'
;MAKLRVLDLFCGCGGLSFGISDARYQDLEFEVVAGLDFNRSSIETFKLNHPNAKTYCVDIRKANIDEIIAEIGHIDVVVGGPSCQGFSTHGKRLADDPRNFLYKSYLEFIAKIKPTWSLMENVTGLLRYGGGRFRDEIIKDLSSMGYKVSFAQLQAADYGVPQVRKRIFFVANKIGVPFEFPAPSHFPPDVVANDHTGKMLAYTSLTDAIGDLPMIGIGVTADHSPKHYALPPVTPFQQWSRRSAGALSLHFGAPPPRENLERIRHIPSGGDWLDIPADLLPSRFAKILRKDCTTLYYRLRWDRPGYTITTVYRNVSSGAFTHPDEDRALTHREAARIQSFPDHFQFHPSGIASQIGNAVPPLLARVLGISMLAHVDMSRKQLRMELEDIEPVVSAAVRENALSSTAKESIKSLKNSINTLQSAHDNKMPWKRGKIAHGSQFNLARTERLWDHLLADCAGLNETQLKQAIFDCSRLAMWAGNDGADVSGRYVRTSSALDKIPQRRRPNNWTAHHFATVRYAIDPDTGSTDVNRPLFLSHKKKA
;
A
#
# COMPACT_ATOMS: atom_id res chain seq x y z
N MET A 1 13.96 9.73 -13.22
CA MET A 1 13.29 8.87 -12.22
C MET A 1 12.79 7.61 -12.90
N ALA A 2 13.02 6.45 -12.30
CA ALA A 2 12.44 5.19 -12.75
C ALA A 2 10.97 5.12 -12.28
N LYS A 3 10.08 4.75 -13.21
CA LYS A 3 8.63 4.78 -13.00
C LYS A 3 8.08 3.37 -12.84
N LEU A 4 7.38 3.12 -11.74
CA LEU A 4 6.61 1.89 -11.54
C LEU A 4 5.18 2.10 -12.06
N ARG A 5 4.77 1.29 -13.03
CA ARG A 5 3.46 1.41 -13.70
C ARG A 5 2.35 0.82 -12.85
N VAL A 6 1.33 1.62 -12.58
CA VAL A 6 0.23 1.30 -11.65
C VAL A 6 -1.09 1.16 -12.39
N LEU A 7 -1.79 0.04 -12.15
CA LEU A 7 -3.20 -0.16 -12.48
C LEU A 7 -4.05 -0.05 -11.21
N ASP A 8 -5.02 0.87 -11.19
CA ASP A 8 -5.99 1.01 -10.09
C ASP A 8 -7.32 0.33 -10.42
N LEU A 9 -7.64 -0.74 -9.69
CA LEU A 9 -8.90 -1.48 -9.81
C LEU A 9 -9.88 -1.01 -8.74
N PHE A 10 -11.15 -0.86 -9.10
CA PHE A 10 -12.13 -0.18 -8.24
C PHE A 10 -11.67 1.24 -7.89
N CYS A 11 -11.16 1.96 -8.90
CA CYS A 11 -10.41 3.19 -8.67
C CYS A 11 -11.27 4.30 -8.05
N GLY A 12 -12.60 4.22 -8.15
CA GLY A 12 -13.48 5.31 -7.73
C GLY A 12 -13.03 6.62 -8.38
N CYS A 13 -13.00 7.70 -7.60
CA CYS A 13 -12.47 8.98 -8.09
C CYS A 13 -10.93 9.02 -8.20
N GLY A 14 -10.21 7.98 -7.75
CA GLY A 14 -8.75 7.92 -7.79
C GLY A 14 -8.06 8.40 -6.52
N GLY A 15 -8.71 8.40 -5.35
CA GLY A 15 -8.05 8.84 -4.10
C GLY A 15 -6.81 8.01 -3.73
N LEU A 16 -6.88 6.69 -3.93
CA LEU A 16 -5.76 5.77 -3.71
C LEU A 16 -4.63 6.00 -4.73
N SER A 17 -4.93 5.92 -6.04
CA SER A 17 -3.96 6.15 -7.11
C SER A 17 -3.33 7.53 -7.06
N PHE A 18 -4.11 8.58 -6.72
CA PHE A 18 -3.61 9.95 -6.62
C PHE A 18 -2.55 10.07 -5.53
N GLY A 19 -2.85 9.57 -4.32
CA GLY A 19 -1.89 9.57 -3.22
C GLY A 19 -0.62 8.78 -3.56
N ILE A 20 -0.77 7.59 -4.16
CA ILE A 20 0.37 6.77 -4.61
C ILE A 20 1.20 7.53 -5.67
N SER A 21 0.56 8.15 -6.65
CA SER A 21 1.25 8.91 -7.70
C SER A 21 1.94 10.18 -7.19
N ASP A 22 1.60 10.66 -5.99
CA ASP A 22 2.24 11.79 -5.30
C ASP A 22 3.44 11.35 -4.42
N ALA A 23 3.64 10.02 -4.25
CA ALA A 23 4.80 9.48 -3.53
C ALA A 23 6.08 9.63 -4.37
N ARG A 24 7.17 10.03 -3.71
CA ARG A 24 8.52 10.11 -4.27
C ARG A 24 9.51 9.56 -3.25
N TYR A 25 10.48 8.78 -3.70
CA TYR A 25 11.57 8.30 -2.86
C TYR A 25 12.82 8.10 -3.70
N GLN A 26 13.89 8.84 -3.41
CA GLN A 26 15.10 8.85 -4.24
C GLN A 26 14.77 9.16 -5.71
N ASP A 27 15.21 8.32 -6.65
CA ASP A 27 14.92 8.40 -8.08
C ASP A 27 13.68 7.60 -8.50
N LEU A 28 12.87 7.10 -7.55
CA LEU A 28 11.68 6.30 -7.80
C LEU A 28 10.39 7.12 -7.71
N GLU A 29 9.46 6.82 -8.62
CA GLU A 29 8.09 7.31 -8.58
C GLU A 29 7.10 6.30 -9.17
N PHE A 30 5.81 6.54 -8.95
CA PHE A 30 4.74 5.78 -9.59
C PHE A 30 4.18 6.50 -10.81
N GLU A 31 3.82 5.74 -11.83
CA GLU A 31 3.07 6.20 -12.99
C GLU A 31 1.73 5.47 -13.03
N VAL A 32 0.62 6.18 -12.80
CA VAL A 32 -0.71 5.61 -12.96
C VAL A 32 -1.03 5.51 -14.45
N VAL A 33 -1.10 4.29 -14.96
CA VAL A 33 -1.28 4.03 -16.40
C VAL A 33 -2.71 3.67 -16.75
N ALA A 34 -3.49 3.17 -15.78
CA ALA A 34 -4.90 2.89 -15.98
C ALA A 34 -5.72 2.86 -14.69
N GLY A 35 -7.01 3.16 -14.82
CA GLY A 35 -8.03 2.99 -13.79
C GLY A 35 -9.25 2.23 -14.30
N LEU A 36 -9.83 1.36 -13.48
CA LEU A 36 -11.04 0.60 -13.77
C LEU A 36 -12.07 0.78 -12.66
N ASP A 37 -13.29 1.18 -13.03
CA ASP A 37 -14.44 1.27 -12.15
C ASP A 37 -15.72 1.18 -13.00
N PHE A 38 -16.82 0.70 -12.42
CA PHE A 38 -18.10 0.61 -13.13
C PHE A 38 -18.86 1.95 -13.11
N ASN A 39 -18.52 2.86 -12.20
CA ASN A 39 -19.19 4.13 -12.04
C ASN A 39 -18.60 5.19 -12.98
N ARG A 40 -19.39 5.59 -13.98
CA ARG A 40 -18.99 6.57 -14.99
C ARG A 40 -18.50 7.90 -14.43
N SER A 41 -19.22 8.50 -13.48
CA SER A 41 -18.81 9.78 -12.89
C SER A 41 -17.49 9.69 -12.12
N SER A 42 -17.21 8.53 -11.53
CA SER A 42 -15.95 8.28 -10.82
C SER A 42 -14.79 8.15 -11.81
N ILE A 43 -15.00 7.44 -12.93
CA ILE A 43 -14.04 7.35 -14.04
C ILE A 43 -13.76 8.72 -14.67
N GLU A 44 -14.79 9.54 -14.86
CA GLU A 44 -14.61 10.90 -15.39
C GLU A 44 -13.77 11.75 -14.42
N THR A 45 -14.01 11.66 -13.11
CA THR A 45 -13.13 12.27 -12.09
C THR A 45 -11.71 11.72 -12.11
N PHE A 46 -11.54 10.40 -12.20
CA PHE A 46 -10.22 9.77 -12.27
C PHE A 46 -9.43 10.32 -13.46
N LYS A 47 -10.07 10.43 -14.63
CA LYS A 47 -9.46 10.96 -15.86
C LYS A 47 -9.01 12.41 -15.72
N LEU A 48 -9.76 13.25 -15.00
CA LEU A 48 -9.38 14.65 -14.76
C LEU A 48 -8.07 14.78 -13.96
N ASN A 49 -7.81 13.83 -13.05
CA ASN A 49 -6.64 13.84 -12.17
C ASN A 49 -5.50 12.93 -12.65
N HIS A 50 -5.77 12.05 -13.62
CA HIS A 50 -4.81 11.19 -14.28
C HIS A 50 -4.96 11.29 -15.81
N PRO A 51 -4.65 12.46 -16.43
CA PRO A 51 -4.97 12.74 -17.82
C PRO A 51 -4.28 11.80 -18.83
N ASN A 52 -3.15 11.21 -18.45
CA ASN A 52 -2.38 10.28 -19.28
C ASN A 52 -2.77 8.81 -19.06
N ALA A 53 -3.61 8.52 -18.06
CA ALA A 53 -4.04 7.16 -17.77
C ALA A 53 -5.20 6.74 -18.67
N LYS A 54 -5.23 5.46 -19.04
CA LYS A 54 -6.39 4.84 -19.67
C LYS A 54 -7.49 4.63 -18.63
N THR A 55 -8.74 4.64 -19.07
CA THR A 55 -9.89 4.47 -18.18
C THR A 55 -10.85 3.43 -18.72
N TYR A 56 -11.22 2.47 -17.87
CA TYR A 56 -12.15 1.39 -18.20
C TYR A 56 -13.41 1.52 -17.36
N CYS A 57 -14.49 2.01 -17.97
CA CYS A 57 -15.81 2.11 -17.33
C CYS A 57 -16.57 0.78 -17.46
N VAL A 58 -16.23 -0.20 -16.64
CA VAL A 58 -16.77 -1.57 -16.75
C VAL A 58 -16.88 -2.23 -15.38
N ASP A 59 -17.87 -3.11 -15.22
CA ASP A 59 -17.91 -4.04 -14.09
C ASP A 59 -16.70 -4.98 -14.20
N ILE A 60 -15.86 -5.02 -13.17
CA ILE A 60 -14.64 -5.83 -13.14
C ILE A 60 -14.89 -7.31 -13.49
N ARG A 61 -16.07 -7.85 -13.15
CA ARG A 61 -16.46 -9.24 -13.43
C ARG A 61 -16.67 -9.53 -14.91
N LYS A 62 -16.84 -8.46 -15.72
CA LYS A 62 -17.08 -8.51 -17.16
C LYS A 62 -15.89 -7.94 -17.94
N ALA A 63 -14.82 -7.51 -17.26
CA ALA A 63 -13.67 -6.90 -17.90
C ALA A 63 -12.85 -7.96 -18.66
N ASN A 64 -12.45 -7.64 -19.90
CA ASN A 64 -11.50 -8.46 -20.63
C ASN A 64 -10.07 -8.10 -20.20
N ILE A 65 -9.52 -8.88 -19.27
CA ILE A 65 -8.18 -8.65 -18.70
C ILE A 65 -7.09 -8.71 -19.77
N ASP A 66 -7.21 -9.59 -20.76
CA ASP A 66 -6.17 -9.78 -21.78
C ASP A 66 -6.11 -8.61 -22.76
N GLU A 67 -7.27 -8.03 -23.11
CA GLU A 67 -7.35 -6.79 -23.90
C GLU A 67 -6.77 -5.60 -23.13
N ILE A 68 -7.10 -5.47 -21.84
CA ILE A 68 -6.55 -4.41 -20.98
C ILE A 68 -5.03 -4.50 -20.95
N ILE A 69 -4.47 -5.69 -20.67
CA ILE A 69 -3.01 -5.92 -20.66
C ILE A 69 -2.38 -5.62 -22.03
N ALA A 70 -3.03 -6.03 -23.13
CA ALA A 70 -2.53 -5.77 -24.48
C ALA A 70 -2.48 -4.27 -24.80
N GLU A 71 -3.43 -3.48 -24.29
CA GLU A 71 -3.48 -2.03 -24.50
C GLU A 71 -2.50 -1.26 -23.61
N ILE A 72 -2.44 -1.57 -22.31
CA ILE A 72 -1.65 -0.79 -21.33
C ILE A 72 -0.21 -1.31 -21.17
N GLY A 73 0.06 -2.54 -21.62
CA GLY A 73 1.38 -3.17 -21.52
C GLY A 73 1.73 -3.63 -20.09
N HIS A 74 3.02 -3.54 -19.76
CA HIS A 74 3.55 -4.01 -18.47
C HIS A 74 3.01 -3.21 -17.28
N ILE A 75 2.74 -3.92 -16.18
CA ILE A 75 2.24 -3.37 -14.91
C ILE A 75 3.10 -3.89 -13.75
N ASP A 76 3.72 -2.96 -13.02
CA ASP A 76 4.55 -3.26 -11.86
C ASP A 76 3.70 -3.43 -10.60
N VAL A 77 2.61 -2.66 -10.50
CA VAL A 77 1.80 -2.54 -9.29
C VAL A 77 0.32 -2.55 -9.63
N VAL A 78 -0.46 -3.36 -8.91
CA VAL A 78 -1.92 -3.30 -8.93
C VAL A 78 -2.43 -2.81 -7.60
N VAL A 79 -3.26 -1.78 -7.59
CA VAL A 79 -3.86 -1.21 -6.38
C VAL A 79 -5.38 -1.29 -6.47
N GLY A 80 -6.09 -1.28 -5.35
CA GLY A 80 -7.55 -1.21 -5.39
C GLY A 80 -8.25 -1.44 -4.06
N GLY A 81 -9.53 -1.03 -4.00
CA GLY A 81 -10.40 -1.22 -2.84
C GLY A 81 -11.66 -2.02 -3.21
N PRO A 82 -11.59 -3.36 -3.31
CA PRO A 82 -12.74 -4.18 -3.69
C PRO A 82 -13.92 -3.94 -2.75
N SER A 83 -15.08 -3.58 -3.32
CA SER A 83 -16.22 -3.14 -2.51
C SER A 83 -16.65 -4.24 -1.53
N CYS A 84 -16.88 -3.85 -0.29
CA CYS A 84 -17.21 -4.76 0.81
C CYS A 84 -18.49 -4.33 1.52
N GLN A 85 -19.51 -3.93 0.75
CA GLN A 85 -20.72 -3.28 1.28
C GLN A 85 -21.52 -4.18 2.24
N GLY A 86 -21.47 -5.51 2.09
CA GLY A 86 -22.07 -6.45 3.05
C GLY A 86 -21.36 -6.52 4.41
N PHE A 87 -20.15 -5.98 4.52
CA PHE A 87 -19.32 -5.98 5.74
C PHE A 87 -19.36 -4.65 6.52
N SER A 88 -20.03 -3.61 5.97
CA SER A 88 -20.08 -2.30 6.60
C SER A 88 -20.98 -2.30 7.85
N THR A 89 -20.58 -1.55 8.88
CA THR A 89 -21.40 -1.37 10.10
C THR A 89 -22.67 -0.56 9.85
N HIS A 90 -22.75 0.17 8.73
CA HIS A 90 -23.83 1.09 8.38
C HIS A 90 -24.80 0.54 7.31
N GLY A 91 -24.93 -0.80 7.20
CA GLY A 91 -25.86 -1.47 6.27
C GLY A 91 -26.47 -2.76 6.85
N LYS A 92 -27.47 -3.33 6.16
CA LYS A 92 -28.00 -4.66 6.48
C LYS A 92 -26.88 -5.68 6.24
N ARG A 93 -26.35 -6.31 7.30
CA ARG A 93 -25.36 -7.39 7.21
C ARG A 93 -25.97 -8.58 6.48
N LEU A 94 -25.76 -8.66 5.17
CA LEU A 94 -26.19 -9.77 4.33
C LEU A 94 -24.96 -10.62 4.03
N ALA A 95 -24.93 -11.83 4.59
CA ALA A 95 -23.80 -12.74 4.43
C ALA A 95 -23.59 -13.19 2.99
N ASP A 96 -24.69 -13.31 2.26
CA ASP A 96 -24.72 -13.81 0.89
C ASP A 96 -24.70 -12.68 -0.15
N ASP A 97 -24.32 -11.47 0.24
CA ASP A 97 -24.19 -10.37 -0.71
C ASP A 97 -23.09 -10.70 -1.74
N PRO A 98 -23.40 -10.79 -3.04
CA PRO A 98 -22.41 -11.13 -4.06
C PRO A 98 -21.25 -10.13 -4.12
N ARG A 99 -21.44 -8.90 -3.63
CA ARG A 99 -20.38 -7.88 -3.53
C ARG A 99 -19.26 -8.31 -2.58
N ASN A 100 -19.54 -9.17 -1.59
CA ASN A 100 -18.54 -9.66 -0.64
C ASN A 100 -17.43 -10.48 -1.31
N PHE A 101 -17.64 -10.95 -2.55
CA PHE A 101 -16.69 -11.76 -3.30
C PHE A 101 -15.96 -10.99 -4.40
N LEU A 102 -16.13 -9.67 -4.51
CA LEU A 102 -15.44 -8.85 -5.53
C LEU A 102 -13.92 -8.84 -5.36
N TYR A 103 -13.40 -9.18 -4.18
CA TYR A 103 -11.96 -9.42 -4.00
C TYR A 103 -11.46 -10.59 -4.86
N LYS A 104 -12.31 -11.57 -5.22
CA LYS A 104 -11.90 -12.66 -6.12
C LYS A 104 -11.61 -12.16 -7.52
N SER A 105 -12.43 -11.25 -8.05
CA SER A 105 -12.15 -10.59 -9.34
C SER A 105 -10.89 -9.73 -9.27
N TYR A 106 -10.60 -9.10 -8.13
CA TYR A 106 -9.30 -8.45 -7.91
C TYR A 106 -8.15 -9.46 -8.03
N LEU A 107 -8.26 -10.61 -7.37
CA LEU A 107 -7.25 -11.68 -7.42
C LEU A 107 -7.10 -12.33 -8.80
N GLU A 108 -8.15 -12.40 -9.61
CA GLU A 108 -8.08 -12.83 -11.02
C GLU A 108 -7.17 -11.91 -11.85
N PHE A 109 -7.27 -10.59 -11.65
CA PHE A 109 -6.35 -9.63 -12.24
C PHE A 109 -4.92 -9.85 -11.75
N ILE A 110 -4.71 -10.06 -10.45
CA ILE A 110 -3.37 -10.34 -9.89
C ILE A 110 -2.77 -11.63 -10.49
N ALA A 111 -3.58 -12.68 -10.67
CA ALA A 111 -3.12 -13.96 -11.20
C ALA A 111 -2.71 -13.87 -12.69
N LYS A 112 -3.44 -13.05 -13.48
CA LYS A 112 -3.13 -12.82 -14.90
C LYS A 112 -1.98 -11.82 -15.11
N ILE A 113 -2.04 -10.67 -14.45
CA ILE A 113 -1.05 -9.59 -14.60
C ILE A 113 0.28 -10.00 -13.95
N LYS A 114 0.23 -10.73 -12.83
CA LYS A 114 1.41 -11.13 -12.04
C LYS A 114 2.30 -9.94 -11.64
N PRO A 115 1.73 -8.82 -11.13
CA PRO A 115 2.52 -7.64 -10.78
C PRO A 115 3.59 -7.94 -9.73
N THR A 116 4.63 -7.11 -9.67
CA THR A 116 5.65 -7.22 -8.61
C THR A 116 5.05 -6.87 -7.24
N TRP A 117 4.10 -5.93 -7.21
CA TRP A 117 3.43 -5.47 -6.00
C TRP A 117 1.90 -5.42 -6.15
N SER A 118 1.20 -5.64 -5.05
CA SER A 118 -0.23 -5.40 -4.93
C SER A 118 -0.54 -4.70 -3.60
N LEU A 119 -1.39 -3.67 -3.66
CA LEU A 119 -1.91 -2.97 -2.48
C LEU A 119 -3.44 -3.01 -2.53
N MET A 120 -4.04 -3.76 -1.61
CA MET A 120 -5.49 -3.88 -1.48
C MET A 120 -5.97 -3.18 -0.21
N GLU A 121 -6.88 -2.23 -0.36
CA GLU A 121 -7.57 -1.55 0.76
C GLU A 121 -8.91 -2.21 1.09
N ASN A 122 -9.31 -2.16 2.36
CA ASN A 122 -10.66 -2.51 2.77
C ASN A 122 -11.11 -1.88 4.11
N VAL A 123 -12.39 -2.06 4.43
CA VAL A 123 -13.00 -1.66 5.71
C VAL A 123 -12.59 -2.60 6.86
N THR A 124 -12.54 -2.07 8.08
CA THR A 124 -12.17 -2.83 9.29
C THR A 124 -13.10 -4.01 9.60
N GLY A 125 -14.35 -3.96 9.13
CA GLY A 125 -15.32 -5.05 9.27
C GLY A 125 -14.82 -6.38 8.72
N LEU A 126 -13.97 -6.34 7.69
CA LEU A 126 -13.37 -7.53 7.05
C LEU A 126 -12.56 -8.38 8.03
N LEU A 127 -11.95 -7.79 9.06
CA LEU A 127 -11.18 -8.52 10.08
C LEU A 127 -12.03 -9.38 11.00
N ARG A 128 -13.29 -8.99 11.25
CA ARG A 128 -14.17 -9.65 12.23
C ARG A 128 -15.16 -10.59 11.57
N TYR A 129 -15.52 -10.29 10.32
CA TYR A 129 -16.54 -11.03 9.62
C TYR A 129 -16.11 -12.47 9.35
N GLY A 130 -17.02 -13.43 9.58
CA GLY A 130 -16.73 -14.85 9.44
C GLY A 130 -15.57 -15.35 10.31
N GLY A 131 -15.31 -14.70 11.45
CA GLY A 131 -14.20 -15.05 12.35
C GLY A 131 -12.80 -14.71 11.80
N GLY A 132 -12.70 -13.80 10.82
CA GLY A 132 -11.45 -13.48 10.15
C GLY A 132 -11.17 -14.32 8.91
N ARG A 133 -12.11 -15.20 8.52
CA ARG A 133 -12.00 -16.08 7.35
C ARG A 133 -11.59 -15.35 6.06
N PHE A 134 -12.19 -14.20 5.75
CA PHE A 134 -11.87 -13.46 4.53
C PHE A 134 -10.44 -12.94 4.51
N ARG A 135 -9.92 -12.45 5.65
CA ARG A 135 -8.51 -12.07 5.79
C ARG A 135 -7.61 -13.27 5.49
N ASP A 136 -7.91 -14.42 6.08
CA ASP A 136 -7.08 -15.62 5.93
C ASP A 136 -7.15 -16.20 4.51
N GLU A 137 -8.32 -16.13 3.86
CA GLU A 137 -8.48 -16.50 2.45
C GLU A 137 -7.67 -15.58 1.53
N ILE A 138 -7.74 -14.25 1.69
CA ILE A 138 -6.94 -13.30 0.89
C ILE A 138 -5.43 -13.60 1.04
N ILE A 139 -4.96 -13.82 2.27
CA ILE A 139 -3.56 -14.15 2.53
C ILE A 139 -3.19 -15.47 1.86
N LYS A 140 -4.02 -16.50 2.00
CA LYS A 140 -3.81 -17.82 1.41
C LYS A 140 -3.74 -17.76 -0.12
N ASP A 141 -4.71 -17.09 -0.75
CA ASP A 141 -4.83 -17.01 -2.20
C ASP A 141 -3.62 -16.28 -2.79
N LEU A 142 -3.26 -15.10 -2.26
CA LEU A 142 -2.06 -14.37 -2.69
C LEU A 142 -0.76 -15.17 -2.42
N SER A 143 -0.65 -15.85 -1.29
CA SER A 143 0.53 -16.67 -0.97
C SER A 143 0.67 -17.86 -1.92
N SER A 144 -0.44 -18.50 -2.30
CA SER A 144 -0.45 -19.58 -3.29
C SER A 144 -0.04 -19.13 -4.69
N MET A 145 -0.16 -17.84 -5.00
CA MET A 145 0.34 -17.22 -6.22
C MET A 145 1.83 -16.79 -6.12
N GLY A 146 2.50 -17.15 -5.01
CA GLY A 146 3.91 -16.86 -4.76
C GLY A 146 4.20 -15.47 -4.19
N TYR A 147 3.20 -14.77 -3.65
CA TYR A 147 3.42 -13.46 -3.02
C TYR A 147 3.74 -13.59 -1.53
N LYS A 148 4.66 -12.76 -1.06
CA LYS A 148 4.79 -12.47 0.37
C LYS A 148 3.76 -11.42 0.76
N VAL A 149 2.86 -11.75 1.68
CA VAL A 149 1.74 -10.89 2.10
C VAL A 149 1.97 -10.36 3.50
N SER A 150 1.76 -9.05 3.70
CA SER A 150 1.69 -8.38 4.99
C SER A 150 0.39 -7.58 5.07
N PHE A 151 -0.22 -7.48 6.25
CA PHE A 151 -1.42 -6.66 6.42
C PHE A 151 -1.40 -5.88 7.73
N ALA A 152 -2.04 -4.72 7.74
CA ALA A 152 -2.19 -3.91 8.94
C ALA A 152 -3.50 -3.11 8.90
N GLN A 153 -4.05 -2.83 10.09
CA GLN A 153 -5.11 -1.84 10.24
C GLN A 153 -4.48 -0.49 10.60
N LEU A 154 -4.68 0.51 9.74
CA LEU A 154 -4.13 1.85 9.91
C LEU A 154 -5.23 2.84 10.28
N GLN A 155 -4.90 3.80 11.14
CA GLN A 155 -5.72 4.96 11.47
C GLN A 155 -5.18 6.16 10.69
N ALA A 156 -6.00 6.79 9.85
CA ALA A 156 -5.56 7.87 8.98
C ALA A 156 -4.96 9.07 9.75
N ALA A 157 -5.49 9.38 10.94
CA ALA A 157 -5.00 10.44 11.81
C ALA A 157 -3.53 10.26 12.23
N ASP A 158 -3.05 9.02 12.34
CA ASP A 158 -1.65 8.71 12.69
C ASP A 158 -0.65 9.16 11.61
N TYR A 159 -1.14 9.56 10.43
CA TYR A 159 -0.35 9.92 9.25
C TYR A 159 -0.67 11.33 8.74
N GLY A 160 -1.19 12.20 9.60
CA GLY A 160 -1.45 13.61 9.29
C GLY A 160 -2.72 13.88 8.49
N VAL A 161 -3.56 12.86 8.26
CA VAL A 161 -4.91 13.08 7.73
C VAL A 161 -5.77 13.68 8.86
N PRO A 162 -6.49 14.79 8.63
CA PRO A 162 -7.35 15.41 9.64
C PRO A 162 -8.66 14.63 9.89
N GLN A 163 -8.56 13.32 10.02
CA GLN A 163 -9.70 12.41 10.11
C GLN A 163 -9.38 11.13 10.90
N VAL A 164 -10.26 10.79 11.84
CA VAL A 164 -10.28 9.45 12.43
C VAL A 164 -11.01 8.47 11.51
N ARG A 165 -10.23 7.76 10.68
CA ARG A 165 -10.68 6.73 9.74
C ARG A 165 -9.74 5.53 9.79
N LYS A 166 -10.26 4.40 10.28
CA LYS A 166 -9.55 3.12 10.27
C LYS A 166 -9.82 2.33 8.99
N ARG A 167 -8.77 1.76 8.39
CA ARG A 167 -8.83 0.88 7.22
C ARG A 167 -7.81 -0.24 7.33
N ILE A 168 -8.10 -1.37 6.71
CA ILE A 168 -7.16 -2.48 6.57
C ILE A 168 -6.50 -2.40 5.20
N PHE A 169 -5.21 -2.68 5.17
CA PHE A 169 -4.42 -2.75 3.95
C PHE A 169 -3.70 -4.10 3.90
N PHE A 170 -3.72 -4.73 2.73
CA PHE A 170 -2.90 -5.89 2.40
C PHE A 170 -1.86 -5.43 1.38
N VAL A 171 -0.59 -5.66 1.68
CA VAL A 171 0.52 -5.44 0.75
C VAL A 171 1.13 -6.79 0.42
N ALA A 172 1.13 -7.11 -0.86
CA ALA A 172 1.67 -8.35 -1.38
C ALA A 172 2.79 -8.04 -2.38
N ASN A 173 3.91 -8.76 -2.31
CA ASN A 173 5.01 -8.57 -3.24
C ASN A 173 5.68 -9.88 -3.66
N LYS A 174 6.33 -9.86 -4.82
CA LYS A 174 7.15 -10.96 -5.36
C LYS A 174 8.64 -10.84 -5.10
N ILE A 175 9.08 -9.73 -4.51
CA ILE A 175 10.49 -9.54 -4.13
C ILE A 175 10.89 -10.41 -2.92
N GLY A 176 9.90 -11.01 -2.24
CA GLY A 176 10.13 -12.03 -1.21
C GLY A 176 10.38 -11.47 0.20
N VAL A 177 10.24 -10.15 0.39
CA VAL A 177 10.44 -9.50 1.69
C VAL A 177 9.10 -9.19 2.37
N PRO A 178 8.96 -9.39 3.69
CA PRO A 178 7.81 -8.84 4.43
C PRO A 178 7.74 -7.33 4.23
N PHE A 179 6.54 -6.78 4.06
CA PHE A 179 6.36 -5.34 3.95
C PHE A 179 6.18 -4.74 5.34
N GLU A 180 7.02 -3.76 5.66
CA GLU A 180 6.92 -2.99 6.90
C GLU A 180 6.00 -1.78 6.70
N PHE A 181 4.88 -1.79 7.41
CA PHE A 181 3.98 -0.64 7.42
C PHE A 181 4.64 0.55 8.11
N PRO A 182 4.44 1.77 7.59
CA PRO A 182 5.06 2.96 8.16
C PRO A 182 4.59 3.17 9.60
N ALA A 183 5.53 3.49 10.49
CA ALA A 183 5.23 3.88 11.85
C ALA A 183 4.34 5.15 11.87
N PRO A 184 3.43 5.29 12.85
CA PRO A 184 2.71 6.54 13.09
C PRO A 184 3.65 7.73 13.18
N SER A 185 3.31 8.82 12.49
CA SER A 185 4.00 10.11 12.61
C SER A 185 3.23 11.11 13.47
N HIS A 186 1.96 10.82 13.76
CA HIS A 186 1.10 11.69 14.57
C HIS A 186 0.42 10.93 15.73
N PHE A 187 0.03 11.66 16.77
CA PHE A 187 -0.63 11.12 17.97
C PHE A 187 -1.83 11.98 18.43
N PRO A 188 -2.78 11.40 19.21
CA PRO A 188 -3.91 12.16 19.75
C PRO A 188 -3.44 13.32 20.65
N PRO A 189 -4.03 14.52 20.53
CA PRO A 189 -3.53 15.71 21.23
C PRO A 189 -3.69 15.65 22.76
N ASP A 190 -4.52 14.73 23.27
CA ASP A 190 -4.76 14.47 24.69
C ASP A 190 -3.84 13.40 25.29
N VAL A 191 -2.94 12.82 24.50
CA VAL A 191 -1.97 11.82 24.96
C VAL A 191 -0.59 12.47 24.98
N VAL A 192 0.14 12.37 26.10
CA VAL A 192 1.57 12.70 26.10
C VAL A 192 2.26 11.69 25.21
N ALA A 193 2.85 12.15 24.10
CA ALA A 193 3.59 11.28 23.19
C ALA A 193 4.65 10.52 24.01
N ASN A 194 4.53 9.19 24.07
CA ASN A 194 5.57 8.34 24.65
C ASN A 194 6.67 8.13 23.59
N ASP A 195 7.14 9.25 23.05
CA ASP A 195 8.06 9.31 21.94
C ASP A 195 9.46 9.54 22.48
N HIS A 196 10.26 8.47 22.50
CA HIS A 196 11.67 8.54 22.87
C HIS A 196 12.52 9.31 21.84
N THR A 197 11.95 9.71 20.68
CA THR A 197 12.64 10.39 19.58
C THR A 197 12.30 11.87 19.45
N GLY A 198 11.18 12.35 20.01
CA GLY A 198 10.73 13.76 19.93
C GLY A 198 10.24 14.22 18.55
N LYS A 199 9.89 13.30 17.65
CA LYS A 199 9.54 13.54 16.24
C LYS A 199 8.04 13.41 15.93
N MET A 200 7.25 12.86 16.84
CA MET A 200 5.81 12.71 16.62
C MET A 200 5.08 14.06 16.70
N LEU A 201 4.10 14.26 15.81
CA LEU A 201 3.28 15.48 15.74
C LEU A 201 1.89 15.24 16.35
N ALA A 202 1.25 16.28 16.90
CA ALA A 202 -0.15 16.17 17.27
C ALA A 202 -1.02 15.92 16.02
N TYR A 203 -2.12 15.18 16.14
CA TYR A 203 -3.06 14.98 15.04
C TYR A 203 -3.46 16.30 14.38
N THR A 204 -3.44 16.32 13.05
CA THR A 204 -3.96 17.43 12.23
C THR A 204 -5.40 17.72 12.64
N SER A 205 -5.63 18.92 13.15
CA SER A 205 -6.93 19.35 13.66
C SER A 205 -7.85 19.82 12.53
N LEU A 206 -9.12 20.05 12.86
CA LEU A 206 -10.06 20.65 11.92
C LEU A 206 -9.69 22.11 11.61
N THR A 207 -9.12 22.84 12.58
CA THR A 207 -8.54 24.17 12.35
C THR A 207 -7.43 24.10 11.29
N ASP A 208 -6.54 23.13 11.41
CA ASP A 208 -5.47 22.91 10.41
C ASP A 208 -6.02 22.55 9.04
N ALA A 209 -7.19 21.91 8.97
CA ALA A 209 -7.76 21.44 7.71
C ALA A 209 -8.60 22.49 6.98
N ILE A 210 -9.48 23.20 7.69
CA ILE A 210 -10.52 24.05 7.06
C ILE A 210 -10.58 25.46 7.65
N GLY A 211 -9.74 25.81 8.63
CA GLY A 211 -9.79 27.11 9.32
C GLY A 211 -9.48 28.34 8.45
N ASP A 212 -8.90 28.16 7.25
CA ASP A 212 -8.65 29.22 6.27
C ASP A 212 -9.79 29.40 5.25
N LEU A 213 -10.83 28.56 5.29
CA LEU A 213 -11.99 28.67 4.42
C LEU A 213 -12.96 29.77 4.92
N PRO A 214 -13.65 30.48 4.01
CA PRO A 214 -14.64 31.47 4.39
C PRO A 214 -15.86 30.84 5.04
N MET A 215 -16.42 31.51 6.04
CA MET A 215 -17.73 31.16 6.60
C MET A 215 -18.83 31.42 5.56
N ILE A 216 -19.85 30.54 5.47
CA ILE A 216 -20.95 30.61 4.49
C ILE A 216 -22.35 30.58 5.13
N GLY A 217 -22.43 30.78 6.45
CA GLY A 217 -23.65 30.75 7.24
C GLY A 217 -24.34 29.38 7.20
N ILE A 218 -25.65 29.39 6.97
CA ILE A 218 -26.46 28.17 6.89
C ILE A 218 -26.24 27.37 5.61
N GLY A 219 -25.45 27.87 4.66
CA GLY A 219 -25.17 27.23 3.38
C GLY A 219 -25.38 28.16 2.18
N VAL A 220 -24.71 27.83 1.08
CA VAL A 220 -24.80 28.52 -0.21
C VAL A 220 -24.93 27.51 -1.34
N THR A 221 -25.54 27.94 -2.44
CA THR A 221 -25.61 27.17 -3.69
C THR A 221 -24.28 27.23 -4.44
N ALA A 222 -24.10 26.36 -5.44
CA ALA A 222 -22.83 26.25 -6.16
C ALA A 222 -22.45 27.50 -6.97
N ASP A 223 -23.45 28.20 -7.51
CA ASP A 223 -23.34 29.49 -8.20
C ASP A 223 -22.90 30.63 -7.28
N HIS A 224 -23.28 30.58 -6.00
CA HIS A 224 -22.86 31.55 -4.97
C HIS A 224 -21.65 31.08 -4.15
N SER A 225 -20.96 30.00 -4.56
CA SER A 225 -19.80 29.47 -3.84
C SER A 225 -18.63 30.47 -3.86
N PRO A 226 -18.03 30.79 -2.70
CA PRO A 226 -16.84 31.66 -2.63
C PRO A 226 -15.69 31.15 -3.50
N LYS A 227 -15.02 32.08 -4.19
CA LYS A 227 -13.88 31.79 -5.08
C LYS A 227 -12.52 32.12 -4.47
N HIS A 228 -12.53 32.75 -3.29
CA HIS A 228 -11.32 33.15 -2.57
C HIS A 228 -11.30 32.52 -1.18
N TYR A 229 -10.10 32.18 -0.71
CA TYR A 229 -9.87 31.76 0.67
C TYR A 229 -10.02 32.97 1.60
N ALA A 230 -10.48 32.74 2.84
CA ALA A 230 -10.59 33.82 3.82
C ALA A 230 -9.22 34.22 4.37
N LEU A 231 -8.33 33.23 4.55
CA LEU A 231 -7.01 33.43 5.13
C LEU A 231 -5.90 32.84 4.26
N PRO A 232 -4.64 33.31 4.39
CA PRO A 232 -3.49 32.62 3.82
C PRO A 232 -3.28 31.23 4.47
N PRO A 233 -2.60 30.29 3.77
CA PRO A 233 -2.33 28.97 4.32
C PRO A 233 -1.20 29.04 5.36
N VAL A 234 -1.56 29.02 6.64
CA VAL A 234 -0.60 29.16 7.75
C VAL A 234 -0.11 27.82 8.28
N THR A 235 -0.93 26.77 8.16
CA THR A 235 -0.57 25.43 8.67
C THR A 235 0.11 24.59 7.59
N PRO A 236 0.98 23.62 7.96
CA PRO A 236 1.58 22.71 6.99
C PRO A 236 0.54 21.98 6.13
N PHE A 237 -0.60 21.62 6.72
CA PHE A 237 -1.70 20.97 6.01
C PHE A 237 -2.37 21.92 5.00
N GLN A 238 -2.63 23.17 5.36
CA GLN A 238 -3.18 24.17 4.42
C GLN A 238 -2.23 24.44 3.26
N GLN A 239 -0.93 24.55 3.54
CA GLN A 239 0.10 24.73 2.52
C GLN A 239 0.16 23.54 1.56
N TRP A 240 0.14 22.32 2.10
CA TRP A 240 0.13 21.09 1.31
C TRP A 240 -1.16 20.94 0.49
N SER A 241 -2.32 21.21 1.09
CA SER A 241 -3.62 21.06 0.42
C SER A 241 -3.80 22.10 -0.68
N ARG A 242 -3.39 23.34 -0.45
CA ARG A 242 -3.46 24.44 -1.44
C ARG A 242 -2.31 24.47 -2.43
N ARG A 243 -1.40 23.49 -2.41
CA ARG A 243 -0.31 23.41 -3.41
C ARG A 243 -0.91 23.40 -4.81
N SER A 244 -0.38 24.23 -5.70
CA SER A 244 -0.86 24.35 -7.09
C SER A 244 -2.36 24.66 -7.23
N ALA A 245 -3.03 25.14 -6.17
CA ALA A 245 -4.43 25.49 -6.22
C ALA A 245 -4.61 26.87 -6.85
N GLY A 246 -5.60 26.99 -7.74
CA GLY A 246 -6.09 28.27 -8.23
C GLY A 246 -7.12 28.88 -7.27
N ALA A 247 -8.29 29.21 -7.81
CA ALA A 247 -9.44 29.68 -7.03
C ALA A 247 -10.03 28.59 -6.13
N LEU A 248 -10.64 29.01 -5.01
CA LEU A 248 -11.43 28.13 -4.15
C LEU A 248 -12.61 27.55 -4.95
N SER A 249 -12.80 26.25 -4.82
CA SER A 249 -13.87 25.49 -5.48
C SER A 249 -14.54 24.53 -4.52
N LEU A 250 -15.75 24.08 -4.86
CA LEU A 250 -16.54 23.09 -4.12
C LEU A 250 -16.94 23.52 -2.69
N HIS A 251 -16.76 24.80 -2.34
CA HIS A 251 -17.12 25.31 -1.04
C HIS A 251 -18.56 25.82 -1.05
N PHE A 252 -19.49 24.88 -1.09
CA PHE A 252 -20.93 25.12 -1.07
C PHE A 252 -21.65 23.92 -0.44
N GLY A 253 -22.88 24.15 0.01
CA GLY A 253 -23.71 23.16 0.66
C GLY A 253 -25.11 23.73 0.88
N ALA A 254 -26.14 22.96 0.54
CA ALA A 254 -27.51 23.40 0.74
C ALA A 254 -27.83 23.54 2.23
N PRO A 255 -28.69 24.51 2.62
CA PRO A 255 -29.18 24.60 3.98
C PRO A 255 -29.83 23.31 4.45
N PRO A 256 -29.65 22.92 5.72
CA PRO A 256 -30.39 21.81 6.30
C PRO A 256 -31.92 22.06 6.20
N PRO A 257 -32.73 20.99 6.07
CA PRO A 257 -34.18 21.13 6.22
C PRO A 257 -34.54 21.82 7.54
N ARG A 258 -35.62 22.60 7.56
CA ARG A 258 -36.02 23.43 8.72
C ARG A 258 -35.97 22.68 10.05
N GLU A 259 -36.53 21.47 10.10
CA GLU A 259 -36.51 20.65 11.33
C GLU A 259 -35.09 20.33 11.80
N ASN A 260 -34.18 20.01 10.87
CA ASN A 260 -32.79 19.71 11.23
C ASN A 260 -32.03 20.97 11.59
N LEU A 261 -32.37 22.13 11.00
CA LEU A 261 -31.81 23.42 11.38
C LEU A 261 -32.22 23.80 12.82
N GLU A 262 -33.50 23.61 13.17
CA GLU A 262 -33.99 23.81 14.55
C GLU A 262 -33.25 22.89 15.53
N ARG A 263 -33.07 21.60 15.19
CA ARG A 263 -32.32 20.64 16.00
C ARG A 263 -30.86 21.03 16.25
N ILE A 264 -30.09 21.33 15.20
CA ILE A 264 -28.63 21.55 15.33
C ILE A 264 -28.26 22.84 16.08
N ARG A 265 -29.18 23.81 16.18
CA ARG A 265 -29.00 25.03 16.96
C ARG A 265 -28.85 24.79 18.47
N HIS A 266 -29.38 23.67 18.96
CA HIS A 266 -29.24 23.27 20.36
C HIS A 266 -27.90 22.58 20.65
N ILE A 267 -27.14 22.23 19.62
CA ILE A 267 -25.95 21.38 19.76
C ILE A 267 -24.72 22.29 19.85
N PRO A 268 -24.02 22.36 21.00
CA PRO A 268 -22.77 23.11 21.12
C PRO A 268 -21.62 22.39 20.39
N SER A 269 -20.46 23.04 20.22
CA SER A 269 -19.28 22.38 19.62
C SER A 269 -18.86 21.16 20.46
N GLY A 270 -18.71 20.00 19.81
CA GLY A 270 -18.49 18.71 20.48
C GLY A 270 -19.75 18.05 21.06
N GLY A 271 -20.91 18.71 20.95
CA GLY A 271 -22.21 18.16 21.32
C GLY A 271 -22.76 17.21 20.26
N ASP A 272 -23.83 16.50 20.61
CA ASP A 272 -24.51 15.52 19.78
C ASP A 272 -26.04 15.58 19.91
N TRP A 273 -26.74 14.56 19.42
CA TRP A 273 -28.19 14.51 19.47
C TRP A 273 -28.80 14.54 20.88
N LEU A 274 -28.02 14.26 21.93
CA LEU A 274 -28.47 14.34 23.33
C LEU A 274 -28.68 15.78 23.80
N ASP A 275 -28.07 16.75 23.12
CA ASP A 275 -28.27 18.17 23.41
C ASP A 275 -29.59 18.70 22.82
N ILE A 276 -30.25 17.92 21.95
CA ILE A 276 -31.53 18.29 21.32
C ILE A 276 -32.68 18.01 22.30
N PRO A 277 -33.60 18.98 22.52
CA PRO A 277 -34.84 18.75 23.26
C PRO A 277 -35.63 17.52 22.77
N ALA A 278 -36.15 16.73 23.70
CA ALA A 278 -36.77 15.43 23.40
C ALA A 278 -38.00 15.53 22.48
N ASP A 279 -38.73 16.64 22.52
CA ASP A 279 -39.89 16.97 21.69
C ASP A 279 -39.52 17.30 20.24
N LEU A 280 -38.28 17.76 19.99
CA LEU A 280 -37.76 18.03 18.65
C LEU A 280 -37.14 16.79 17.99
N LEU A 281 -36.81 15.76 18.78
CA LEU A 281 -36.22 14.52 18.27
C LEU A 281 -37.26 13.66 17.54
N PRO A 282 -36.90 13.02 16.40
CA PRO A 282 -37.79 12.06 15.74
C PRO A 282 -38.13 10.89 16.67
N SER A 283 -39.37 10.38 16.64
CA SER A 283 -39.86 9.35 17.58
C SER A 283 -39.01 8.09 17.66
N ARG A 284 -38.23 7.77 16.61
CA ARG A 284 -37.27 6.65 16.62
C ARG A 284 -36.21 6.78 17.73
N PHE A 285 -35.84 8.01 18.11
CA PHE A 285 -34.81 8.27 19.13
C PHE A 285 -35.25 7.90 20.55
N ALA A 286 -36.55 7.77 20.80
CA ALA A 286 -37.07 7.34 22.10
C ALA A 286 -36.59 5.93 22.52
N LYS A 287 -36.13 5.12 21.56
CA LYS A 287 -35.66 3.74 21.79
C LYS A 287 -34.16 3.55 21.50
N ILE A 288 -33.46 4.60 21.08
CA ILE A 288 -32.03 4.52 20.72
C ILE A 288 -31.18 4.71 21.98
N LEU A 289 -30.26 3.79 22.24
CA LEU A 289 -29.28 3.95 23.31
C LEU A 289 -28.06 4.71 22.77
N ARG A 290 -27.41 5.52 23.61
CA ARG A 290 -26.19 6.28 23.22
C ARG A 290 -25.12 5.40 22.59
N LYS A 291 -24.93 4.17 23.11
CA LYS A 291 -23.97 3.19 22.59
C LYS A 291 -24.23 2.76 21.14
N ASP A 292 -25.46 2.91 20.66
CA ASP A 292 -25.88 2.48 19.32
C ASP A 292 -25.67 3.60 18.27
N CYS A 293 -25.56 4.86 18.73
CA CYS A 293 -25.55 6.06 17.88
C CYS A 293 -24.69 7.18 18.50
N THR A 294 -23.37 6.98 18.56
CA THR A 294 -22.45 7.88 19.26
C THR A 294 -22.12 9.19 18.52
N THR A 295 -22.50 9.31 17.24
CA THR A 295 -22.09 10.43 16.39
C THR A 295 -23.25 11.13 15.68
N LEU A 296 -24.51 10.75 15.90
CA LEU A 296 -25.63 11.39 15.19
C LEU A 296 -25.75 12.87 15.58
N TYR A 297 -25.97 13.74 14.59
CA TYR A 297 -26.03 15.20 14.74
C TYR A 297 -24.77 15.86 15.31
N TYR A 298 -23.68 15.12 15.49
CA TYR A 298 -22.52 15.60 16.21
C TYR A 298 -21.90 16.83 15.52
N ARG A 299 -21.67 17.87 16.33
CA ARG A 299 -21.02 19.11 15.93
C ARG A 299 -19.53 19.00 16.12
N LEU A 300 -18.80 19.17 15.02
CA LEU A 300 -17.35 19.02 15.02
C LEU A 300 -16.67 20.03 15.94
N ARG A 301 -15.42 19.70 16.31
CA ARG A 301 -14.58 20.55 17.14
C ARG A 301 -13.38 21.03 16.35
N TRP A 302 -13.01 22.29 16.53
CA TRP A 302 -11.84 22.90 15.89
C TRP A 302 -10.53 22.23 16.28
N ASP A 303 -10.36 21.89 17.56
CA ASP A 303 -9.16 21.33 18.18
C ASP A 303 -8.98 19.81 17.96
N ARG A 304 -9.86 19.17 17.18
CA ARG A 304 -9.84 17.72 16.95
C ARG A 304 -9.88 17.40 15.46
N PRO A 305 -9.35 16.25 15.02
CA PRO A 305 -9.59 15.78 13.66
C PRO A 305 -11.09 15.51 13.43
N GLY A 306 -11.52 15.54 12.17
CA GLY A 306 -12.87 15.16 11.78
C GLY A 306 -13.14 13.66 11.99
N TYR A 307 -14.42 13.28 12.00
CA TYR A 307 -14.81 11.87 11.97
C TYR A 307 -14.77 11.31 10.55
N THR A 308 -14.94 9.99 10.43
CA THR A 308 -14.95 9.30 9.14
C THR A 308 -15.94 9.95 8.17
N ILE A 309 -15.44 10.54 7.08
CA ILE A 309 -16.27 11.10 6.01
C ILE A 309 -16.94 9.94 5.26
N THR A 310 -18.26 9.99 5.16
CA THR A 310 -19.10 8.97 4.51
C THR A 310 -19.76 9.52 3.26
N THR A 311 -20.41 8.69 2.45
CA THR A 311 -21.12 9.15 1.24
C THR A 311 -22.29 10.11 1.51
N VAL A 312 -22.69 10.26 2.78
CA VAL A 312 -23.82 11.06 3.24
C VAL A 312 -23.41 12.21 4.17
N TYR A 313 -22.14 12.65 4.14
CA TYR A 313 -21.65 13.73 5.02
C TYR A 313 -22.43 15.06 4.90
N ARG A 314 -23.21 15.25 3.84
CA ARG A 314 -24.07 16.44 3.68
C ARG A 314 -25.32 16.40 4.55
N ASN A 315 -25.57 15.29 5.26
CA ASN A 315 -26.71 15.13 6.14
C ASN A 315 -26.27 15.15 7.61
N VAL A 316 -26.56 16.24 8.31
CA VAL A 316 -26.27 16.41 9.75
C VAL A 316 -26.87 15.29 10.60
N SER A 317 -28.02 14.71 10.21
CA SER A 317 -28.68 13.64 10.96
C SER A 317 -28.02 12.25 10.82
N SER A 318 -27.02 12.12 9.94
CA SER A 318 -26.40 10.84 9.59
C SER A 318 -25.05 10.60 10.28
N GLY A 319 -24.55 11.53 11.08
CA GLY A 319 -23.27 11.39 11.76
C GLY A 319 -22.64 12.73 12.14
N ALA A 320 -21.33 12.68 12.42
CA ALA A 320 -20.53 13.82 12.86
C ALA A 320 -20.13 14.71 11.69
N PHE A 321 -21.10 15.42 11.13
CA PHE A 321 -20.95 16.20 9.92
C PHE A 321 -21.43 17.65 10.03
N THR A 322 -21.79 18.11 11.23
CA THR A 322 -22.17 19.51 11.46
C THR A 322 -20.90 20.35 11.64
N HIS A 323 -20.82 21.47 10.93
CA HIS A 323 -19.70 22.40 11.01
C HIS A 323 -19.51 22.91 12.46
N PRO A 324 -18.27 23.19 12.93
CA PRO A 324 -18.02 23.56 14.32
C PRO A 324 -18.81 24.77 14.83
N ASP A 325 -18.94 25.81 14.00
CA ASP A 325 -19.63 27.05 14.40
C ASP A 325 -20.95 27.26 13.65
N GLU A 326 -20.97 27.00 12.34
CA GLU A 326 -22.14 27.23 11.49
C GLU A 326 -23.21 26.13 11.56
N ASP A 327 -24.48 26.52 11.46
CA ASP A 327 -25.64 25.61 11.48
C ASP A 327 -25.87 24.92 10.12
N ARG A 328 -24.87 24.17 9.65
CA ARG A 328 -24.91 23.44 8.39
C ARG A 328 -24.08 22.18 8.43
N ALA A 329 -24.31 21.31 7.44
CA ALA A 329 -23.39 20.22 7.16
C ALA A 329 -22.09 20.73 6.53
N LEU A 330 -21.09 19.86 6.48
CA LEU A 330 -19.86 20.09 5.72
C LEU A 330 -20.15 20.28 4.22
N THR A 331 -19.46 21.25 3.62
CA THR A 331 -19.36 21.46 2.17
C THR A 331 -18.53 20.35 1.52
N HIS A 332 -18.59 20.26 0.19
CA HIS A 332 -17.75 19.33 -0.57
C HIS A 332 -16.25 19.62 -0.37
N ARG A 333 -15.84 20.88 -0.34
CA ARG A 333 -14.44 21.30 -0.09
C ARG A 333 -13.94 20.90 1.30
N GLU A 334 -14.72 21.15 2.34
CA GLU A 334 -14.33 20.78 3.70
C GLU A 334 -14.21 19.27 3.83
N ALA A 335 -15.19 18.51 3.32
CA ALA A 335 -15.13 17.06 3.32
C ALA A 335 -13.95 16.53 2.50
N ALA A 336 -13.63 17.14 1.36
CA ALA A 336 -12.47 16.80 0.53
C ALA A 336 -11.16 17.01 1.30
N ARG A 337 -11.00 18.14 2.00
CA ARG A 337 -9.82 18.40 2.84
C ARG A 337 -9.75 17.48 4.06
N ILE A 338 -10.87 17.20 4.72
CA ILE A 338 -10.91 16.19 5.80
C ILE A 338 -10.49 14.81 5.29
N GLN A 339 -10.84 14.48 4.04
CA GLN A 339 -10.40 13.28 3.34
C GLN A 339 -8.98 13.39 2.76
N SER A 340 -8.27 14.51 2.97
CA SER A 340 -6.93 14.83 2.45
C SER A 340 -6.80 14.90 0.92
N PHE A 341 -7.86 15.26 0.20
CA PHE A 341 -7.74 15.69 -1.20
C PHE A 341 -7.14 17.10 -1.24
N PRO A 342 -6.13 17.36 -2.11
CA PRO A 342 -5.65 18.71 -2.32
C PRO A 342 -6.68 19.55 -3.07
N ASP A 343 -6.54 20.88 -3.00
CA ASP A 343 -7.54 21.80 -3.52
C ASP A 343 -7.62 21.85 -5.04
N HIS A 344 -6.53 21.48 -5.72
CA HIS A 344 -6.49 21.32 -7.17
C HIS A 344 -7.08 19.98 -7.66
N PHE A 345 -7.44 19.05 -6.77
CA PHE A 345 -8.10 17.81 -7.17
C PHE A 345 -9.48 18.12 -7.73
N GLN A 346 -9.74 17.67 -8.95
CA GLN A 346 -10.98 17.97 -9.67
C GLN A 346 -11.99 16.86 -9.46
N PHE A 347 -13.28 17.19 -9.40
CA PHE A 347 -14.37 16.21 -9.31
C PHE A 347 -15.36 16.45 -10.44
N HIS A 348 -15.85 15.37 -11.05
CA HIS A 348 -17.04 15.42 -11.88
C HIS A 348 -18.25 15.85 -11.01
N PRO A 349 -19.13 16.76 -11.49
CA PRO A 349 -20.22 17.32 -10.69
C PRO A 349 -21.20 16.29 -10.11
N SER A 350 -21.39 15.17 -10.81
CA SER A 350 -22.30 14.10 -10.36
C SER A 350 -21.67 13.24 -9.28
N GLY A 351 -22.35 13.11 -8.14
CA GLY A 351 -22.00 12.13 -7.10
C GLY A 351 -20.77 12.47 -6.25
N ILE A 352 -20.36 13.74 -6.17
CA ILE A 352 -19.18 14.21 -5.41
C ILE A 352 -19.14 13.64 -3.98
N ALA A 353 -20.28 13.63 -3.27
CA ALA A 353 -20.33 13.13 -1.89
C ALA A 353 -19.96 11.64 -1.80
N SER A 354 -20.48 10.82 -2.72
CA SER A 354 -20.16 9.39 -2.80
C SER A 354 -18.70 9.16 -3.16
N GLN A 355 -18.16 9.94 -4.10
CA GLN A 355 -16.76 9.87 -4.52
C GLN A 355 -15.82 10.17 -3.34
N ILE A 356 -16.03 11.27 -2.62
CA ILE A 356 -15.21 11.65 -1.46
C ILE A 356 -15.33 10.61 -0.33
N GLY A 357 -16.54 10.18 0.02
CA GLY A 357 -16.75 9.26 1.15
C GLY A 357 -16.17 7.86 0.94
N ASN A 358 -16.19 7.37 -0.31
CA ASN A 358 -15.66 6.05 -0.67
C ASN A 358 -14.14 6.02 -0.81
N ALA A 359 -13.51 7.15 -1.10
CA ALA A 359 -12.08 7.20 -1.37
C ALA A 359 -11.20 6.75 -0.18
N VAL A 360 -10.00 6.28 -0.51
CA VAL A 360 -8.87 6.24 0.44
C VAL A 360 -8.31 7.66 0.56
N PRO A 361 -7.98 8.16 1.77
CA PRO A 361 -7.36 9.47 1.92
C PRO A 361 -6.04 9.55 1.15
N PRO A 362 -5.85 10.52 0.22
CA PRO A 362 -4.63 10.62 -0.57
C PRO A 362 -3.34 10.73 0.25
N LEU A 363 -3.33 11.41 1.40
CA LEU A 363 -2.14 11.45 2.26
C LEU A 363 -1.76 10.07 2.82
N LEU A 364 -2.75 9.28 3.24
CA LEU A 364 -2.50 7.92 3.73
C LEU A 364 -1.96 7.03 2.60
N ALA A 365 -2.57 7.12 1.42
CA ALA A 365 -2.12 6.41 0.22
C ALA A 365 -0.70 6.81 -0.19
N ARG A 366 -0.35 8.11 -0.08
CA ARG A 366 1.00 8.61 -0.31
C ARG A 366 2.03 8.02 0.65
N VAL A 367 1.70 7.98 1.94
CA VAL A 367 2.58 7.40 2.98
C VAL A 367 2.85 5.92 2.72
N LEU A 368 1.82 5.15 2.34
CA LEU A 368 1.97 3.76 1.90
C LEU A 368 2.84 3.66 0.64
N GLY A 369 2.61 4.52 -0.35
CA GLY A 369 3.40 4.59 -1.58
C GLY A 369 4.89 4.85 -1.30
N ILE A 370 5.22 5.79 -0.42
CA ILE A 370 6.62 6.08 -0.03
C ILE A 370 7.26 4.83 0.58
N SER A 371 6.58 4.14 1.49
CA SER A 371 7.10 2.90 2.08
C SER A 371 7.33 1.82 1.00
N MET A 372 6.41 1.66 0.05
CA MET A 372 6.59 0.72 -1.06
C MET A 372 7.81 1.06 -1.92
N LEU A 373 8.02 2.34 -2.26
CA LEU A 373 9.21 2.75 -3.02
C LEU A 373 10.51 2.51 -2.24
N ALA A 374 10.51 2.76 -0.94
CA ALA A 374 11.66 2.48 -0.08
C ALA A 374 12.03 0.98 -0.08
N HIS A 375 11.04 0.09 -0.05
CA HIS A 375 11.29 -1.35 -0.17
C HIS A 375 11.84 -1.74 -1.54
N VAL A 376 11.37 -1.11 -2.61
CA VAL A 376 11.93 -1.31 -3.97
C VAL A 376 13.40 -0.88 -4.03
N ASP A 377 13.75 0.27 -3.45
CA ASP A 377 15.14 0.75 -3.39
C ASP A 377 16.03 -0.19 -2.56
N MET A 378 15.57 -0.64 -1.39
CA MET A 378 16.31 -1.60 -0.55
C MET A 378 16.62 -2.89 -1.29
N SER A 379 15.63 -3.47 -1.99
CA SER A 379 15.86 -4.68 -2.81
C SER A 379 16.84 -4.44 -3.94
N ARG A 380 16.80 -3.27 -4.59
CA ARG A 380 17.77 -2.90 -5.63
C ARG A 380 19.19 -2.80 -5.08
N LYS A 381 19.36 -2.19 -3.90
CA LYS A 381 20.66 -2.07 -3.23
C LYS A 381 21.22 -3.44 -2.85
N GLN A 382 20.38 -4.32 -2.29
CA GLN A 382 20.80 -5.68 -1.96
C GLN A 382 21.26 -6.46 -3.20
N LEU A 383 20.51 -6.38 -4.30
CA LEU A 383 20.91 -7.00 -5.57
C LEU A 383 22.23 -6.42 -6.12
N ARG A 384 22.45 -5.11 -6.00
CA ARG A 384 23.71 -4.47 -6.41
C ARG A 384 24.89 -4.97 -5.59
N MET A 385 24.76 -5.03 -4.26
CA MET A 385 25.81 -5.58 -3.39
C MET A 385 26.11 -7.04 -3.73
N GLU A 386 25.09 -7.87 -3.92
CA GLU A 386 25.27 -9.28 -4.31
C GLU A 386 25.97 -9.40 -5.69
N LEU A 387 25.69 -8.50 -6.63
CA LEU A 387 26.37 -8.46 -7.94
C LEU A 387 27.83 -8.03 -7.83
N GLU A 388 28.12 -7.02 -7.02
CA GLU A 388 29.48 -6.53 -6.74
C GLU A 388 30.34 -7.61 -6.08
N ASP A 389 29.75 -8.45 -5.21
CA ASP A 389 30.43 -9.59 -4.60
C ASP A 389 30.75 -10.72 -5.62
N ILE A 390 29.91 -10.87 -6.66
CA ILE A 390 30.05 -11.91 -7.69
C ILE A 390 31.01 -11.50 -8.82
N GLU A 391 31.12 -10.20 -9.13
CA GLU A 391 31.90 -9.70 -10.26
C GLU A 391 33.39 -10.09 -10.24
N PRO A 392 34.11 -10.04 -9.09
CA PRO A 392 35.49 -10.48 -9.00
C PRO A 392 35.65 -11.98 -9.24
N VAL A 393 34.70 -12.79 -8.76
CA VAL A 393 34.70 -14.26 -8.92
C VAL A 393 34.52 -14.63 -10.39
N VAL A 394 33.56 -14.00 -11.07
CA VAL A 394 33.34 -14.19 -12.52
C VAL A 394 34.54 -13.68 -13.31
N SER A 395 35.11 -12.55 -12.93
CA SER A 395 36.28 -11.98 -13.63
C SER A 395 37.55 -12.81 -13.45
N ALA A 396 37.77 -13.40 -12.28
CA ALA A 396 38.85 -14.35 -12.03
C ALA A 396 38.67 -15.64 -12.86
N ALA A 397 37.46 -16.22 -12.85
CA ALA A 397 37.16 -17.42 -13.62
C ALA A 397 37.30 -17.21 -15.14
N VAL A 398 36.99 -16.01 -15.64
CA VAL A 398 37.19 -15.63 -17.06
C VAL A 398 38.68 -15.43 -17.38
N ARG A 399 39.48 -14.87 -16.48
CA ARG A 399 40.93 -14.64 -16.66
C ARG A 399 41.74 -15.93 -16.67
N GLU A 400 41.34 -16.93 -15.88
CA GLU A 400 42.08 -18.21 -15.79
C GLU A 400 41.78 -19.18 -16.95
N ASN A 401 40.94 -18.79 -17.91
CA ASN A 401 40.56 -19.62 -19.07
C ASN A 401 40.02 -21.02 -18.72
N ALA A 402 39.64 -21.24 -17.46
CA ALA A 402 39.17 -22.50 -16.88
C ALA A 402 37.63 -22.66 -16.91
N LEU A 403 36.96 -21.92 -17.78
CA LEU A 403 35.52 -22.06 -17.98
C LEU A 403 35.26 -22.79 -19.29
N SER A 404 34.48 -23.88 -19.22
CA SER A 404 33.96 -24.58 -20.39
C SER A 404 33.22 -23.60 -21.31
N SER A 405 33.15 -23.90 -22.60
CA SER A 405 32.41 -23.08 -23.59
C SER A 405 30.96 -22.83 -23.15
N THR A 406 30.35 -23.81 -22.49
CA THR A 406 28.97 -23.77 -21.96
C THR A 406 28.83 -22.84 -20.75
N ALA A 407 29.83 -22.79 -19.86
CA ALA A 407 29.86 -21.85 -18.73
C ALA A 407 30.09 -20.42 -19.20
N LYS A 408 30.95 -20.23 -20.22
CA LYS A 408 31.17 -18.94 -20.89
C LYS A 408 29.88 -18.45 -21.57
N GLU A 409 29.12 -19.32 -22.24
CA GLU A 409 27.82 -18.98 -22.84
C GLU A 409 26.76 -18.64 -21.79
N SER A 410 26.75 -19.35 -20.66
CA SER A 410 25.79 -19.09 -19.56
C SER A 410 26.10 -17.77 -18.85
N ILE A 411 27.38 -17.47 -18.59
CA ILE A 411 27.81 -16.17 -18.05
C ILE A 411 27.53 -15.05 -19.05
N LYS A 412 27.77 -15.28 -20.36
CA LYS A 412 27.41 -14.33 -21.42
C LYS A 412 25.89 -14.10 -21.49
N SER A 413 25.09 -15.15 -21.32
CA SER A 413 23.63 -15.05 -21.24
C SER A 413 23.20 -14.26 -20.00
N LEU A 414 23.82 -14.52 -18.84
CA LEU A 414 23.54 -13.78 -17.61
C LEU A 414 23.91 -12.30 -17.74
N LYS A 415 25.12 -11.99 -18.25
CA LYS A 415 25.58 -10.64 -18.55
C LYS A 415 24.70 -9.95 -19.59
N ASN A 416 24.20 -10.66 -20.60
CA ASN A 416 23.24 -10.12 -21.56
C ASN A 416 21.89 -9.85 -20.92
N SER A 417 21.38 -10.74 -20.06
CA SER A 417 20.15 -10.49 -19.29
C SER A 417 20.31 -9.29 -18.35
N ILE A 418 21.45 -9.16 -17.69
CA ILE A 418 21.78 -8.01 -16.83
C ILE A 418 21.92 -6.73 -17.66
N ASN A 419 22.66 -6.74 -18.76
CA ASN A 419 22.78 -5.60 -19.68
C ASN A 419 21.44 -5.25 -20.34
N THR A 420 20.54 -6.21 -20.53
CA THR A 420 19.16 -5.96 -20.99
C THR A 420 18.34 -5.29 -19.90
N LEU A 421 18.51 -5.70 -18.64
CA LEU A 421 17.86 -5.05 -17.48
C LEU A 421 18.42 -3.64 -17.21
N GLN A 422 19.73 -3.43 -17.38
CA GLN A 422 20.40 -2.13 -17.30
C GLN A 422 20.11 -1.25 -18.53
N SER A 423 20.08 -1.80 -19.75
CA SER A 423 19.67 -1.03 -20.93
C SER A 423 18.18 -0.70 -20.91
N ALA A 424 17.33 -1.55 -20.32
CA ALA A 424 15.93 -1.21 -20.04
C ALA A 424 15.80 -0.15 -18.94
N HIS A 425 16.80 -0.01 -18.07
CA HIS A 425 16.92 1.04 -17.06
C HIS A 425 17.41 2.38 -17.66
N ASP A 426 18.39 2.33 -18.57
CA ASP A 426 19.08 3.50 -19.13
C ASP A 426 18.41 4.05 -20.40
N ASN A 427 17.89 3.16 -21.26
CA ASN A 427 17.12 3.52 -22.45
C ASN A 427 15.66 3.13 -22.22
N LYS A 428 14.77 4.12 -22.19
CA LYS A 428 13.30 4.02 -22.06
C LYS A 428 12.64 3.18 -23.19
N MET A 429 13.07 1.95 -23.43
CA MET A 429 12.59 1.10 -24.53
C MET A 429 11.43 0.21 -24.10
N PRO A 430 10.34 0.14 -24.90
CA PRO A 430 9.22 -0.73 -24.65
C PRO A 430 9.59 -2.18 -24.97
N TRP A 431 9.25 -3.10 -24.06
CA TRP A 431 9.36 -4.54 -24.28
C TRP A 431 8.42 -4.96 -25.43
N LYS A 432 8.94 -5.07 -26.66
CA LYS A 432 8.23 -5.71 -27.77
C LYS A 432 8.37 -7.22 -27.67
N ARG A 433 7.24 -7.94 -27.66
CA ARG A 433 7.19 -9.40 -27.84
C ARG A 433 7.82 -9.78 -29.19
N GLY A 434 9.01 -10.39 -29.15
CA GLY A 434 9.53 -11.23 -30.23
C GLY A 434 9.31 -12.70 -29.87
N LYS A 435 8.73 -13.47 -30.80
CA LYS A 435 8.43 -14.91 -30.69
C LYS A 435 9.61 -15.69 -30.07
N ILE A 436 9.46 -16.19 -28.84
CA ILE A 436 10.30 -17.29 -28.34
C ILE A 436 9.64 -18.57 -28.83
N ALA A 437 10.36 -19.30 -29.69
CA ALA A 437 9.93 -20.56 -30.25
C ALA A 437 9.60 -21.58 -29.14
N HIS A 438 8.51 -22.34 -29.35
CA HIS A 438 8.22 -23.56 -28.60
C HIS A 438 9.46 -24.47 -28.57
N GLY A 439 10.13 -24.61 -27.42
CA GLY A 439 11.31 -25.49 -27.35
C GLY A 439 12.17 -25.47 -26.08
N SER A 440 11.77 -24.81 -24.98
CA SER A 440 12.56 -24.78 -23.75
C SER A 440 11.77 -25.35 -22.56
N GLN A 441 11.59 -26.66 -22.55
CA GLN A 441 11.39 -27.37 -21.29
C GLN A 441 12.68 -27.24 -20.48
N PHE A 442 12.62 -26.53 -19.35
CA PHE A 442 13.66 -26.52 -18.33
C PHE A 442 13.83 -27.96 -17.82
N ASN A 443 14.87 -28.64 -18.30
CA ASN A 443 15.11 -30.04 -18.02
C ASN A 443 15.95 -30.16 -16.74
N LEU A 444 15.35 -30.66 -15.66
CA LEU A 444 16.00 -30.89 -14.35
C LEU A 444 17.32 -31.68 -14.48
N ALA A 445 17.41 -32.61 -15.44
CA ALA A 445 18.60 -33.41 -15.72
C ALA A 445 19.78 -32.59 -16.29
N ARG A 446 19.52 -31.36 -16.76
CA ARG A 446 20.54 -30.40 -17.21
C ARG A 446 21.09 -29.58 -16.03
N THR A 447 20.26 -29.33 -15.03
CA THR A 447 20.64 -28.68 -13.76
C THR A 447 21.47 -29.63 -12.89
N GLU A 448 21.13 -30.92 -12.84
CA GLU A 448 21.93 -31.95 -12.15
C GLU A 448 23.31 -32.16 -12.80
N ARG A 449 23.40 -32.13 -14.13
CA ARG A 449 24.71 -32.15 -14.82
C ARG A 449 25.50 -30.85 -14.62
N LEU A 450 24.82 -29.71 -14.52
CA LEU A 450 25.46 -28.44 -14.12
C LEU A 450 26.05 -28.55 -12.71
N TRP A 451 25.33 -29.22 -11.80
CA TRP A 451 25.74 -29.48 -10.42
C TRP A 451 26.97 -30.40 -10.34
N ASP A 452 27.00 -31.49 -11.11
CA ASP A 452 28.13 -32.41 -11.17
C ASP A 452 29.38 -31.76 -11.81
N HIS A 453 29.20 -30.87 -12.80
CA HIS A 453 30.31 -30.14 -13.42
C HIS A 453 30.85 -29.01 -12.53
N LEU A 454 29.98 -28.25 -11.84
CA LEU A 454 30.42 -27.25 -10.85
C LEU A 454 31.18 -27.90 -9.70
N LEU A 455 30.76 -29.07 -9.22
CA LEU A 455 31.46 -29.81 -8.16
C LEU A 455 32.80 -30.40 -8.63
N ALA A 456 32.91 -30.83 -9.89
CA ALA A 456 34.16 -31.32 -10.46
C ALA A 456 35.21 -30.21 -10.68
N ASP A 457 34.77 -29.01 -11.06
CA ASP A 457 35.65 -27.85 -11.30
C ASP A 457 36.08 -27.13 -10.01
N CYS A 458 35.44 -27.44 -8.88
CA CYS A 458 35.78 -26.87 -7.58
C CYS A 458 36.90 -27.61 -6.82
N ALA A 459 37.62 -28.54 -7.48
CA ALA A 459 38.66 -29.38 -6.87
C ALA A 459 39.86 -28.60 -6.26
N GLY A 460 39.97 -27.29 -6.52
CA GLY A 460 40.99 -26.40 -5.97
C GLY A 460 40.51 -25.42 -4.90
N LEU A 461 39.21 -25.37 -4.58
CA LEU A 461 38.67 -24.43 -3.59
C LEU A 461 38.91 -24.95 -2.17
N ASN A 462 39.32 -24.05 -1.27
CA ASN A 462 39.39 -24.41 0.14
C ASN A 462 37.98 -24.57 0.73
N GLU A 463 37.88 -25.29 1.85
CA GLU A 463 36.60 -25.71 2.43
C GLU A 463 35.62 -24.54 2.71
N THR A 464 36.14 -23.35 3.02
CA THR A 464 35.34 -22.15 3.25
C THR A 464 34.79 -21.57 1.95
N GLN A 465 35.60 -21.53 0.89
CA GLN A 465 35.18 -21.07 -0.45
C GLN A 465 34.18 -22.01 -1.09
N LEU A 466 34.35 -23.32 -0.89
CA LEU A 466 33.42 -24.34 -1.36
C LEU A 466 32.05 -24.19 -0.65
N LYS A 467 32.05 -23.97 0.67
CA LYS A 467 30.84 -23.76 1.47
C LYS A 467 30.09 -22.49 1.06
N GLN A 468 30.82 -21.41 0.79
CA GLN A 468 30.23 -20.14 0.37
C GLN A 468 29.64 -20.24 -1.04
N ALA A 469 30.38 -20.80 -2.00
CA ALA A 469 29.89 -21.02 -3.36
C ALA A 469 28.66 -21.95 -3.40
N ILE A 470 28.65 -23.02 -2.61
CA ILE A 470 27.48 -23.92 -2.48
C ILE A 470 26.29 -23.18 -1.85
N PHE A 471 26.53 -22.34 -0.84
CA PHE A 471 25.49 -21.57 -0.17
C PHE A 471 24.86 -20.51 -1.11
N ASP A 472 25.67 -19.78 -1.86
CA ASP A 472 25.23 -18.72 -2.76
C ASP A 472 24.55 -19.28 -4.03
N CYS A 473 25.07 -20.37 -4.59
CA CYS A 473 24.42 -21.08 -5.69
C CYS A 473 23.08 -21.71 -5.27
N SER A 474 22.96 -22.20 -4.03
CA SER A 474 21.71 -22.74 -3.50
C SER A 474 20.64 -21.65 -3.32
N ARG A 475 21.04 -20.42 -2.92
CA ARG A 475 20.15 -19.25 -2.86
C ARG A 475 19.65 -18.84 -4.24
N LEU A 476 20.54 -18.83 -5.24
CA LEU A 476 20.18 -18.50 -6.64
C LEU A 476 19.25 -19.56 -7.26
N ALA A 477 19.49 -20.85 -6.98
CA ALA A 477 18.63 -21.93 -7.44
C ALA A 477 17.23 -21.90 -6.79
N MET A 478 17.13 -21.53 -5.51
CA MET A 478 15.83 -21.31 -4.85
C MET A 478 15.05 -20.13 -5.44
N TRP A 479 15.73 -19.16 -6.02
CA TRP A 479 15.10 -17.99 -6.65
C TRP A 479 14.68 -18.26 -8.10
N ALA A 480 15.42 -19.12 -8.81
CA ALA A 480 15.14 -19.53 -10.19
C ALA A 480 14.14 -20.69 -10.29
N GLY A 481 14.02 -21.55 -9.27
CA GLY A 481 13.08 -22.67 -9.22
C GLY A 481 11.72 -22.28 -8.64
N ASN A 482 10.98 -21.41 -9.31
CA ASN A 482 9.60 -21.07 -8.93
C ASN A 482 8.59 -21.45 -10.02
N ASP A 483 8.76 -22.65 -10.58
CA ASP A 483 7.75 -23.33 -11.39
C ASP A 483 7.27 -24.58 -10.66
N GLY A 484 6.24 -24.41 -9.82
CA GLY A 484 5.12 -25.34 -9.69
C GLY A 484 5.38 -26.82 -9.35
N ALA A 485 6.42 -27.17 -8.58
CA ALA A 485 6.53 -28.51 -8.00
C ALA A 485 6.16 -28.48 -6.51
N ASP A 486 5.12 -29.23 -6.15
CA ASP A 486 4.79 -29.60 -4.78
C ASP A 486 6.01 -30.26 -4.11
N VAL A 487 6.68 -29.53 -3.22
CA VAL A 487 7.68 -30.07 -2.30
C VAL A 487 7.13 -30.02 -0.88
N SER A 488 5.92 -30.55 -0.69
CA SER A 488 5.54 -31.09 0.60
C SER A 488 6.43 -32.32 0.90
N GLY A 489 7.30 -32.19 1.90
CA GLY A 489 7.95 -33.34 2.53
C GLY A 489 9.19 -33.89 1.83
N ARG A 490 10.29 -33.13 1.87
CA ARG A 490 11.65 -33.67 2.06
C ARG A 490 12.61 -32.51 2.31
N TYR A 491 12.83 -32.20 3.59
CA TYR A 491 14.09 -31.59 3.99
C TYR A 491 15.20 -32.48 3.43
N VAL A 492 15.97 -31.97 2.47
CA VAL A 492 17.23 -32.59 2.09
C VAL A 492 18.09 -32.54 3.34
N ARG A 493 18.15 -33.68 4.05
CA ARG A 493 19.13 -33.93 5.09
C ARG A 493 20.50 -33.75 4.43
N THR A 494 21.17 -32.67 4.79
CA THR A 494 22.59 -32.41 4.51
C THR A 494 23.53 -33.44 5.17
N SER A 495 23.01 -34.54 5.71
CA SER A 495 23.79 -35.64 6.29
C SER A 495 24.35 -36.61 5.24
N SER A 496 23.71 -36.79 4.07
CA SER A 496 24.17 -37.79 3.09
C SER A 496 25.40 -37.38 2.27
N ALA A 497 25.76 -36.09 2.27
CA ALA A 497 27.01 -35.60 1.69
C ALA A 497 28.21 -35.80 2.62
N LEU A 498 27.97 -35.83 3.94
CA LEU A 498 29.02 -36.00 4.97
C LEU A 498 29.46 -37.46 5.16
N ASP A 499 28.60 -38.43 4.80
CA ASP A 499 28.92 -39.86 4.88
C ASP A 499 29.85 -40.35 3.76
N LYS A 500 30.10 -39.52 2.74
CA LYS A 500 31.07 -39.80 1.66
C LYS A 500 32.49 -39.29 1.96
N ILE A 501 32.70 -38.65 3.11
CA ILE A 501 34.02 -38.16 3.52
C ILE A 501 34.76 -39.29 4.26
N PRO A 502 35.94 -39.74 3.79
CA PRO A 502 36.72 -40.78 4.45
C PRO A 502 37.00 -40.43 5.92
N GLN A 503 36.86 -41.40 6.84
CA GLN A 503 37.00 -41.19 8.30
C GLN A 503 38.32 -40.50 8.72
N ARG A 504 39.37 -40.55 7.89
CA ARG A 504 40.67 -39.92 8.15
C ARG A 504 40.68 -38.37 8.04
N ARG A 505 39.56 -37.72 7.69
CA ARG A 505 39.47 -36.25 7.52
C ARG A 505 38.45 -35.55 8.43
N ARG A 506 38.02 -36.17 9.53
CA ARG A 506 37.15 -35.50 10.53
C ARG A 506 38.00 -34.85 11.65
N PRO A 507 37.89 -33.53 11.92
CA PRO A 507 38.43 -32.91 13.13
C PRO A 507 37.57 -33.22 14.35
N ASN A 508 38.18 -33.37 15.53
CA ASN A 508 37.60 -34.02 16.71
C ASN A 508 36.42 -33.32 17.44
N ASN A 509 35.98 -32.10 17.08
CA ASN A 509 35.11 -31.29 17.97
C ASN A 509 33.87 -30.65 17.31
N TRP A 510 32.98 -31.43 16.68
CA TRP A 510 31.70 -30.89 16.16
C TRP A 510 30.48 -31.39 16.95
N THR A 511 29.67 -30.46 17.48
CA THR A 511 28.26 -30.67 17.91
C THR A 511 27.34 -29.55 17.41
N ALA A 512 26.09 -29.89 17.13
CA ALA A 512 25.14 -29.23 16.22
C ALA A 512 24.44 -27.91 16.69
N HIS A 513 25.10 -26.99 17.41
CA HIS A 513 24.44 -25.78 17.95
C HIS A 513 25.24 -24.49 17.76
N HIS A 514 25.27 -23.91 16.55
CA HIS A 514 25.99 -22.62 16.32
C HIS A 514 25.38 -21.71 15.24
N PHE A 515 24.06 -21.54 15.18
CA PHE A 515 23.46 -20.50 14.30
C PHE A 515 22.57 -19.55 15.10
N ALA A 516 22.96 -18.27 15.18
CA ALA A 516 22.22 -17.18 15.81
C ALA A 516 22.07 -15.97 14.87
N THR A 517 20.93 -15.28 14.98
CA THR A 517 20.40 -14.20 14.11
C THR A 517 20.88 -12.81 14.55
N VAL A 518 21.12 -11.88 13.61
CA VAL A 518 21.48 -10.46 13.86
C VAL A 518 20.31 -9.53 13.46
N ARG A 519 20.06 -8.46 14.23
CA ARG A 519 19.09 -7.38 13.94
C ARG A 519 19.79 -6.02 13.90
N TYR A 520 19.30 -5.07 13.09
CA TYR A 520 19.77 -3.69 13.00
C TYR A 520 18.64 -2.69 13.29
N ALA A 521 18.98 -1.50 13.83
CA ALA A 521 18.05 -0.38 14.05
C ALA A 521 18.48 0.82 13.18
N ILE A 522 17.51 1.62 12.71
CA ILE A 522 17.70 2.74 11.77
C ILE A 522 17.41 4.07 12.50
N ASP A 523 18.26 5.08 12.32
CA ASP A 523 18.00 6.45 12.77
C ASP A 523 16.99 7.16 11.83
N PRO A 524 15.85 7.65 12.34
CA PRO A 524 14.80 8.24 11.50
C PRO A 524 15.14 9.60 10.85
N ASP A 525 16.14 10.36 11.31
CA ASP A 525 16.41 11.71 10.74
C ASP A 525 17.42 11.70 9.59
N THR A 526 18.31 10.72 9.57
CA THR A 526 19.44 10.69 8.62
C THR A 526 19.39 9.49 7.69
N GLY A 527 18.60 8.46 8.02
CA GLY A 527 18.57 7.21 7.26
C GLY A 527 19.89 6.43 7.28
N SER A 528 20.84 6.80 8.15
CA SER A 528 22.10 6.07 8.29
C SER A 528 21.94 4.91 9.28
N THR A 529 22.35 3.72 8.85
CA THR A 529 22.65 2.60 9.75
C THR A 529 24.00 2.85 10.40
N ASP A 530 24.07 2.95 11.73
CA ASP A 530 25.38 2.90 12.41
C ASP A 530 25.88 1.45 12.37
N VAL A 531 26.71 1.15 11.37
CA VAL A 531 27.20 -0.19 11.04
C VAL A 531 28.24 -0.69 12.06
N ASN A 532 28.69 0.16 13.00
CA ASN A 532 29.88 -0.10 13.82
C ASN A 532 29.62 -0.54 15.27
N ARG A 533 28.37 -0.81 15.67
CA ARG A 533 28.08 -1.40 17.01
C ARG A 533 27.15 -2.60 16.95
N PRO A 534 27.68 -3.84 16.90
CA PRO A 534 26.90 -5.03 17.20
C PRO A 534 26.49 -5.02 18.69
N LEU A 535 25.18 -4.95 18.95
CA LEU A 535 24.60 -5.20 20.28
C LEU A 535 24.60 -6.71 20.56
N PHE A 536 25.64 -7.20 21.24
CA PHE A 536 25.64 -8.55 21.78
C PHE A 536 24.77 -8.63 23.04
N LEU A 537 23.57 -9.21 22.93
CA LEU A 537 22.84 -9.69 24.11
C LEU A 537 23.50 -10.97 24.61
N SER A 538 24.40 -10.86 25.59
CA SER A 538 24.90 -12.03 26.32
C SER A 538 23.79 -12.56 27.23
N HIS A 539 23.20 -13.70 26.88
CA HIS A 539 22.46 -14.51 27.86
C HIS A 539 23.46 -15.10 28.85
N LYS A 540 23.65 -14.43 30.01
CA LYS A 540 24.20 -15.08 31.20
C LYS A 540 23.20 -16.12 31.68
N LYS A 541 23.55 -17.40 31.53
CA LYS A 541 22.98 -18.50 32.32
C LYS A 541 23.20 -18.18 33.80
N LYS A 542 22.11 -18.11 34.58
CA LYS A 542 22.20 -18.37 36.01
C LYS A 542 22.01 -19.89 36.21
N ALA A 543 22.85 -20.43 37.08
CA ALA A 543 22.72 -21.76 37.67
C ALA A 543 21.41 -21.89 38.43
#